data_AF-A0A1E7HYM0-F1
#
_entry.id   AF-A0A1E7HYM0-F1
#
_cell.length_a   1.000
_cell.length_b   1.000
_cell.length_c   1.000
_cell.angle_alpha   90.00
_cell.angle_beta   90.00
_cell.angle_gamma   90.00
#
_symmetry.space_group_name_H-M   'P 1'
#
loop_
_entity.id
_entity.type
_entity.pdbx_description
1 polymer ?
#
loop_
_entity_poly.entity_id
_entity_poly.type
_entity_poly.pdbx_seq_one_letter_code
_entity_poly.pdbx_strand_id
1 'polypeptide(L)' 'MKNDPWKHRSKGTICETCIYFVPKAVGDKPSKIGRCRRHAPTMNGYPAVFGTDWCGDHRLDEEAV' A
#
# COMPACT_ATOMS: atom_id res chain seq x y z
N MET A 1 21.95 -12.66 -6.12
CA MET A 1 20.81 -12.07 -5.37
C MET A 1 20.88 -10.53 -5.36
N LYS A 2 20.89 -9.86 -6.53
CA LYS A 2 20.94 -8.39 -6.61
C LYS A 2 19.56 -7.72 -6.84
N ASN A 3 18.57 -8.49 -7.30
CA ASN A 3 17.21 -8.02 -7.60
C ASN A 3 16.17 -8.90 -6.90
N ASP A 4 16.36 -9.21 -5.63
CA ASP A 4 15.29 -9.89 -4.88
C ASP A 4 14.21 -8.86 -4.55
N PRO A 5 13.00 -8.94 -5.14
CA PRO A 5 11.92 -8.03 -4.81
C PRO A 5 11.57 -8.09 -3.32
N TRP A 6 11.83 -9.23 -2.67
CA TRP A 6 11.54 -9.46 -1.26
C TRP A 6 12.52 -8.77 -0.30
N LYS A 7 13.65 -8.27 -0.80
CA LYS A 7 14.66 -7.57 0.02
C LYS A 7 14.12 -6.30 0.66
N HIS A 8 13.06 -5.72 0.09
CA HIS A 8 12.38 -4.53 0.59
C HIS A 8 11.06 -4.87 1.29
N ARG A 9 10.95 -5.98 2.03
CA ARG A 9 9.86 -6.18 3.00
C ARG A 9 10.14 -5.51 4.36
N SER A 10 10.89 -4.41 4.36
CA SER A 10 11.22 -3.69 5.58
C SER A 10 10.03 -2.85 6.05
N LYS A 11 10.05 -2.43 7.32
CA LYS A 11 8.97 -1.62 7.92
C LYS A 11 8.65 -0.33 7.14
N GLY A 12 9.58 0.17 6.32
CA GLY A 12 9.40 1.39 5.52
C GLY A 12 8.61 1.19 4.24
N THR A 13 8.48 -0.04 3.76
CA THR A 13 7.86 -0.41 2.49
C THR A 13 6.69 -1.34 2.79
N ILE A 14 5.64 -0.80 3.41
CA ILE A 14 4.38 -1.52 3.66
C ILE A 14 3.22 -0.65 3.20
N CYS A 15 2.04 -1.23 2.99
CA CYS A 15 0.87 -0.49 2.54
C CYS A 15 0.56 0.71 3.44
N GLU A 16 0.68 0.59 4.76
CA GLU A 16 0.42 1.71 5.69
C GLU A 16 1.29 2.96 5.42
N THR A 17 2.49 2.78 4.87
CA THR A 17 3.40 3.90 4.50
C THR A 17 3.29 4.29 3.02
N CYS A 18 2.44 3.64 2.24
CA CYS A 18 2.32 3.87 0.81
C CYS A 18 1.31 4.99 0.48
N ILE A 19 1.65 5.87 -0.46
CA ILE A 19 0.72 6.89 -0.99
C ILE A 19 -0.57 6.34 -1.62
N TYR A 20 -0.54 5.07 -2.00
CA TYR A 20 -1.67 4.40 -2.62
C TYR A 20 -2.57 3.70 -1.60
N PHE A 21 -2.22 3.66 -0.31
CA PHE A 21 -3.07 3.01 0.67
C PHE A 21 -4.10 3.98 1.26
N VAL A 22 -5.34 3.53 1.34
CA VAL A 22 -6.43 4.25 2.01
C VAL A 22 -7.02 3.35 3.08
N PRO A 23 -6.89 3.69 4.38
CA PRO A 23 -7.44 2.86 5.46
C PRO A 23 -8.96 2.81 5.41
N LYS A 24 -9.55 1.66 5.73
CA LYS A 24 -11.00 1.56 5.94
C LYS A 24 -11.36 2.25 7.25
N ALA A 25 -12.29 3.20 7.21
CA ALA A 25 -12.82 3.81 8.42
C ALA A 25 -13.67 2.79 9.21
N VAL A 26 -13.44 2.67 10.52
CA VAL A 26 -14.27 1.92 11.46
C VAL A 26 -14.61 2.86 12.61
N GLY A 27 -15.73 3.58 12.48
CA GLY A 27 -16.01 4.75 13.30
C GLY A 27 -14.94 5.83 13.08
N ASP A 28 -14.45 6.42 14.17
CA ASP A 28 -13.41 7.46 14.14
C ASP A 28 -11.98 6.90 14.09
N LYS A 29 -11.80 5.57 14.04
CA LYS A 29 -10.48 4.92 14.05
C LYS A 29 -10.13 4.32 12.69
N PRO A 30 -8.88 4.42 12.23
CA PRO A 30 -8.41 3.69 11.06
C PRO A 30 -8.38 2.19 11.35
N SER A 31 -8.89 1.39 10.42
CA SER A 31 -8.79 -0.07 10.47
C SER A 31 -7.40 -0.55 10.10
N LYS A 32 -7.05 -1.77 10.55
CA LYS A 32 -5.88 -2.52 10.07
C LYS A 32 -5.98 -2.94 8.60
N ILE A 33 -7.15 -2.81 8.00
CA ILE A 33 -7.45 -3.11 6.61
C ILE A 33 -7.73 -1.80 5.87
N GLY A 34 -7.26 -1.71 4.63
CA GLY A 34 -7.57 -0.60 3.73
C GLY A 34 -7.68 -1.07 2.28
N ARG A 35 -7.55 -0.13 1.35
CA ARG A 35 -7.61 -0.39 -0.09
C ARG A 35 -6.43 0.24 -0.81
N CYS A 36 -5.90 -0.45 -1.82
CA CYS A 36 -4.83 0.06 -2.68
C CYS A 36 -5.40 0.81 -3.91
N ARG A 37 -5.09 2.10 -4.03
CA ARG A 37 -5.57 3.00 -5.10
C ARG A 37 -4.60 3.21 -6.26
N ARG A 38 -3.55 2.40 -6.38
CA ARG A 38 -2.48 2.61 -7.36
C ARG A 38 -2.98 2.77 -8.80
N HIS A 39 -3.99 2.00 -9.17
CA HIS A 39 -4.59 2.02 -10.51
C HIS A 39 -5.88 2.85 -10.55
N ALA A 40 -6.02 3.85 -9.69
CA ALA A 40 -7.11 4.81 -9.77
C ALA A 40 -6.95 5.71 -11.01
N PRO A 41 -8.05 6.08 -11.70
CA PRO A 41 -9.40 5.54 -11.54
C PRO A 41 -9.54 4.15 -12.18
N THR A 42 -10.31 3.25 -11.56
CA THR A 42 -10.62 1.92 -12.13
C THR A 42 -12.06 1.54 -11.87
N MET A 43 -12.69 0.89 -12.86
CA MET A 43 -14.08 0.39 -12.75
C MET A 43 -14.17 -0.94 -12.00
N ASN A 44 -13.05 -1.64 -11.82
CA ASN A 44 -13.00 -2.94 -11.12
C ASN A 44 -12.79 -2.77 -9.59
N GLY A 45 -12.71 -1.53 -9.09
CA GLY A 45 -12.50 -1.22 -7.68
C GLY A 45 -11.06 -1.36 -7.21
N TYR A 46 -10.88 -1.24 -5.89
CA TYR A 46 -9.55 -1.21 -5.25
C TYR A 46 -9.35 -2.46 -4.37
N PRO A 47 -8.25 -3.22 -4.56
CA PRO A 47 -7.94 -4.40 -3.76
C PRO A 47 -7.93 -4.07 -2.27
N ALA A 48 -8.51 -4.96 -1.45
CA ALA A 48 -8.39 -4.88 -0.01
C ALA A 48 -7.02 -5.42 0.42
N VAL A 49 -6.31 -4.68 1.26
CA VAL A 49 -4.97 -5.02 1.75
C VAL A 49 -4.87 -4.73 3.26
N PHE A 50 -4.01 -5.44 3.95
CA PHE A 50 -3.60 -5.09 5.31
C PHE A 50 -2.56 -3.96 5.28
N GLY A 51 -2.52 -3.13 6.32
CA GLY A 51 -1.48 -2.10 6.43
C GLY A 51 -0.05 -2.66 6.41
N THR A 52 0.13 -3.91 6.83
CA THR A 52 1.41 -4.63 6.85
C THR A 52 1.73 -5.36 5.54
N ASP A 53 0.84 -5.35 4.55
CA ASP A 53 1.12 -5.94 3.25
C ASP A 53 2.19 -5.13 2.50
N TRP A 54 2.83 -5.75 1.52
CA TRP A 54 3.84 -5.10 0.67
C TRP A 54 3.66 -5.51 -0.79
N CYS A 55 4.01 -4.60 -1.69
CA CYS A 55 4.13 -4.87 -3.12
C CYS A 55 5.33 -4.12 -3.72
N GLY A 56 5.82 -4.57 -4.88
CA GLY A 56 6.89 -3.90 -5.62
C GLY A 56 6.51 -2.55 -6.22
N ASP A 57 5.28 -2.10 -5.96
CA ASP A 57 4.69 -0.88 -6.47
C ASP A 57 4.52 0.20 -5.38
N HIS A 58 5.06 -0.08 -4.19
CA HIS A 58 5.07 0.84 -3.06
C HIS A 58 5.79 2.14 -3.42
N ARG A 59 5.21 3.26 -2.99
CA ARG A 59 5.80 4.61 -3.08
C ARG A 59 5.46 5.43 -1.85
N LEU A 60 6.42 6.26 -1.41
CA LEU A 60 6.29 7.16 -0.26
C LEU A 60 5.70 8.52 -0.62
N ASP A 61 5.93 8.97 -1.85
CA ASP A 61 5.38 10.19 -2.45
C ASP A 61 5.25 10.01 -3.98
N GLU A 62 4.78 11.05 -4.68
CA GLU A 62 4.57 11.00 -6.14
C GLU A 62 5.88 11.02 -6.94
N GLU A 63 6.98 11.50 -6.35
CA GLU A 63 8.29 11.69 -6.98
C GLU A 63 9.25 10.52 -6.73
N ALA A 64 9.04 9.77 -5.65
CA ALA A 64 9.87 8.64 -5.23
C ALA A 64 9.68 7.44 -6.17
N VAL A 65 10.80 7.04 -6.79
CA VAL A 65 10.93 5.86 -7.68
C VAL A 65 11.22 4.61 -6.87
#